data_AF-A0A895YG72-F1
#
_entry.id   AF-A0A895YG72-F1
#
_cell.length_a   1.000
_cell.length_b   1.000
_cell.length_c   1.000
_cell.angle_alpha   90.00
_cell.angle_beta   90.00
_cell.angle_gamma   90.00
#
_symmetry.space_group_name_H-M   'P 1'
#
loop_
_entity.id
_entity.type
_entity.pdbx_description
1 polymer ?
#
loop_
_entity_poly.entity_id
_entity_poly.type
_entity_poly.pdbx_seq_one_letter_code
_entity_poly.pdbx_strand_id
1 'polypeptide(L)'
;MWPWRRRADPPPPEPAEELYEAADLQVAQGVEQCSQGQLADAVPLFAAAAHAYRQIGDAQADPRERVHTVTRLASVQQLTCKALNDLGEYDQAVDAGWESVQLLDQLLPDNQPAEIARTAPDLMAEYATSLDDLARAAGNAMVTAAQAEALTEEVVTQALRFGKAALGLREALLDREASATWHALANALLQLGHVELLLEQESAVPRITRANGILLGAEPDDPLRARGLQTLKLADQLFPEAVARNPIAIDPRDAL
;
A
#
# COMPACT_ATOMS: atom_id res chain seq x y z
N MET A 1 50.22 8.80 34.46
CA MET A 1 50.47 7.87 33.34
C MET A 1 49.24 6.98 33.23
N TRP A 2 48.29 7.33 32.36
CA TRP A 2 47.01 6.59 32.22
C TRP A 2 47.19 5.49 31.18
N PRO A 3 46.77 4.23 31.45
CA PRO A 3 46.85 3.17 30.46
C PRO A 3 45.65 3.28 29.51
N TRP A 4 45.96 3.33 28.22
CA TRP A 4 45.02 3.32 27.11
C TRP A 4 44.12 2.06 27.20
N ARG A 5 42.81 2.26 27.39
CA ARG A 5 41.84 1.20 27.09
C ARG A 5 41.91 0.95 25.59
N ARG A 6 42.40 -0.23 25.17
CA ARG A 6 42.13 -0.72 23.81
C ARG A 6 40.62 -0.75 23.67
N ARG A 7 40.08 0.01 22.70
CA ARG A 7 38.74 -0.29 22.19
C ARG A 7 38.80 -1.75 21.73
N ALA A 8 37.91 -2.59 22.25
CA ALA A 8 37.72 -3.91 21.70
C ALA A 8 37.42 -3.72 20.21
N ASP A 9 38.11 -4.46 19.36
CA ASP A 9 37.76 -4.51 17.95
C ASP A 9 36.28 -4.92 17.86
N PRO A 10 35.47 -4.28 17.01
CA PRO A 10 34.09 -4.71 16.81
C PRO A 10 34.09 -6.20 16.41
N PRO A 11 33.09 -6.97 16.85
CA PRO A 11 32.98 -8.36 16.42
C PRO A 11 33.02 -8.42 14.88
N PRO A 12 33.61 -9.48 14.30
CA PRO A 12 33.56 -9.67 12.86
C PRO A 12 32.09 -9.63 12.41
N PRO A 13 31.79 -9.05 11.23
CA PRO A 13 30.43 -8.99 10.74
C PRO A 13 29.85 -10.41 10.68
N GLU A 14 28.61 -10.56 11.15
CA GLU A 14 27.87 -11.81 11.03
C GLU A 14 27.79 -12.22 9.56
N PRO A 15 27.93 -13.52 9.23
CA PRO A 15 27.79 -13.99 7.87
C PRO A 15 26.37 -13.67 7.35
N ALA A 16 26.26 -13.29 6.08
CA ALA A 16 24.99 -12.81 5.50
C ALA A 16 23.83 -13.80 5.65
N GLU A 17 24.10 -15.09 5.67
CA GLU A 17 23.10 -16.16 5.88
C GLU A 17 22.46 -16.11 7.27
N GLU A 18 23.26 -15.92 8.34
CA GLU A 18 22.74 -15.79 9.70
C GLU A 18 21.90 -14.52 9.86
N LEU A 19 22.32 -13.42 9.21
CA LEU A 19 21.55 -12.17 9.17
C LEU A 19 20.21 -12.34 8.44
N TYR A 20 20.19 -13.12 7.35
CA TYR A 20 18.96 -13.45 6.63
C TYR A 20 18.00 -14.26 7.51
N GLU A 21 18.48 -15.33 8.15
CA GLU A 21 17.64 -16.17 9.01
C GLU A 21 17.07 -15.38 10.19
N ALA A 22 17.87 -14.52 10.81
CA ALA A 22 17.42 -13.65 11.88
C ALA A 22 16.36 -12.64 11.41
N ALA A 23 16.55 -12.02 10.24
CA ALA A 23 15.60 -11.09 9.66
C ALA A 23 14.27 -11.79 9.31
N ASP A 24 14.32 -12.95 8.68
CA ASP A 24 13.15 -13.77 8.32
C ASP A 24 12.35 -14.15 9.56
N LEU A 25 13.03 -14.53 10.65
CA LEU A 25 12.39 -14.84 11.93
C LEU A 25 11.68 -13.62 12.52
N GLN A 26 12.30 -12.44 12.47
CA GLN A 26 11.69 -11.20 12.92
C GLN A 26 10.43 -10.86 12.12
N VAL A 27 10.45 -11.05 10.79
CA VAL A 27 9.26 -10.87 9.95
C VAL A 27 8.16 -11.84 10.36
N ALA A 28 8.48 -13.13 10.51
CA ALA A 28 7.51 -14.15 10.90
C ALA A 28 6.87 -13.83 12.26
N GLN A 29 7.67 -13.44 13.25
CA GLN A 29 7.18 -13.01 14.56
C GLN A 29 6.31 -11.75 14.45
N GLY A 30 6.70 -10.75 13.65
CA GLY A 30 5.91 -9.54 13.45
C GLY A 30 4.54 -9.85 12.81
N VAL A 31 4.49 -10.75 11.83
CA VAL A 31 3.24 -11.21 11.23
C VAL A 31 2.37 -11.94 12.25
N GLU A 32 2.96 -12.77 13.10
CA GLU A 32 2.23 -13.42 14.20
C GLU A 32 1.63 -12.39 15.15
N GLN A 33 2.39 -11.37 15.56
CA GLN A 33 1.88 -10.28 16.41
C GLN A 33 0.72 -9.52 15.75
N CYS A 34 0.83 -9.21 14.45
CA CYS A 34 -0.27 -8.62 13.70
C CYS A 34 -1.54 -9.48 13.74
N SER A 35 -1.41 -10.81 13.60
CA SER A 35 -2.55 -11.73 13.66
C SER A 35 -3.24 -11.78 15.04
N GLN A 36 -2.49 -11.45 16.10
CA GLN A 36 -2.97 -11.36 17.47
C GLN A 36 -3.48 -9.94 17.83
N GLY A 37 -3.45 -8.99 16.88
CA GLY A 37 -3.81 -7.59 17.12
C GLY A 37 -2.75 -6.78 17.88
N GLN A 38 -1.55 -7.34 18.07
CA GLN A 38 -0.43 -6.71 18.79
C GLN A 38 0.43 -5.88 17.83
N LEU A 39 -0.20 -4.92 17.13
CA LEU A 39 0.46 -4.15 16.08
C LEU A 39 1.66 -3.33 16.59
N ALA A 40 1.57 -2.80 17.81
CA ALA A 40 2.65 -2.02 18.42
C ALA A 40 3.91 -2.86 18.70
N ASP A 41 3.74 -4.17 18.92
CA ASP A 41 4.84 -5.12 19.11
C ASP A 41 5.39 -5.64 17.77
N ALA A 42 4.57 -5.64 16.71
CA ALA A 42 4.96 -6.03 15.36
C ALA A 42 5.91 -5.01 14.69
N VAL A 43 5.63 -3.71 14.84
CA VAL A 43 6.39 -2.65 14.14
C VAL A 43 7.90 -2.68 14.47
N PRO A 44 8.35 -2.82 15.73
CA PRO A 44 9.77 -2.95 16.05
C PRO A 44 10.43 -4.18 15.42
N LEU A 45 9.70 -5.29 15.27
CA LEU A 45 10.21 -6.51 14.62
C LEU A 45 10.45 -6.27 13.13
N PHE A 46 9.51 -5.61 12.44
CA PHE A 46 9.70 -5.24 11.04
C PHE A 46 10.84 -4.23 10.85
N ALA A 47 10.97 -3.25 11.74
CA ALA A 47 12.08 -2.29 11.69
C ALA A 47 13.45 -2.97 11.84
N ALA A 48 13.55 -3.96 12.74
CA ALA A 48 14.77 -4.75 12.90
C ALA A 48 15.09 -5.59 11.65
N ALA A 49 14.09 -6.23 11.05
CA ALA A 49 14.26 -7.01 9.83
C ALA A 49 14.68 -6.11 8.65
N ALA A 50 14.04 -4.95 8.49
CA ALA A 50 14.41 -3.97 7.47
C ALA A 50 15.85 -3.49 7.64
N HIS A 51 16.30 -3.26 8.88
CA HIS A 51 17.69 -2.91 9.14
C HIS A 51 18.66 -4.01 8.71
N ALA A 52 18.38 -5.27 9.03
CA ALA A 52 19.20 -6.40 8.64
C ALA A 52 19.26 -6.56 7.10
N TYR A 53 18.12 -6.48 6.40
CA TYR A 53 18.13 -6.56 4.93
C TYR A 53 18.91 -5.43 4.27
N ARG A 54 18.85 -4.19 4.81
CA ARG A 54 19.68 -3.09 4.29
C ARG A 54 21.17 -3.37 4.45
N GLN A 55 21.59 -3.86 5.63
CA GLN A 55 22.99 -4.24 5.86
C GLN A 55 23.47 -5.32 4.89
N ILE A 56 22.63 -6.34 4.65
CA ILE A 56 22.91 -7.39 3.67
C ILE A 56 23.03 -6.80 2.26
N GLY A 57 22.09 -5.94 1.86
CA GLY A 57 22.06 -5.34 0.53
C GLY A 57 23.27 -4.44 0.24
N ASP A 58 23.71 -3.68 1.23
CA ASP A 58 24.90 -2.80 1.14
C ASP A 58 26.20 -3.60 0.98
N ALA A 59 26.27 -4.79 1.59
CA ALA A 59 27.40 -5.70 1.47
C ALA A 59 27.36 -6.57 0.20
N GLN A 60 26.24 -6.60 -0.52
CA GLN A 60 25.99 -7.54 -1.61
C GLN A 60 26.55 -7.10 -2.97
N ALA A 61 27.49 -7.87 -3.49
CA ALA A 61 28.13 -7.62 -4.78
C ALA A 61 27.41 -8.30 -5.96
N ASP A 62 26.70 -9.42 -5.74
CA ASP A 62 25.96 -10.12 -6.80
C ASP A 62 24.64 -9.39 -7.10
N PRO A 63 24.40 -8.93 -8.35
CA PRO A 63 23.13 -8.32 -8.74
C PRO A 63 21.91 -9.20 -8.50
N ARG A 64 22.01 -10.53 -8.61
CA ARG A 64 20.88 -11.45 -8.41
C ARG A 64 20.49 -11.54 -6.94
N GLU A 65 21.49 -11.67 -6.07
CA GLU A 65 21.25 -11.69 -4.63
C GLU A 65 20.73 -10.35 -4.13
N ARG A 66 21.18 -9.24 -4.74
CA ARG A 66 20.64 -7.90 -4.46
C ARG A 66 19.15 -7.78 -4.79
N VAL A 67 18.69 -8.32 -5.92
CA VAL A 67 17.25 -8.34 -6.26
C VAL A 67 16.48 -9.06 -5.16
N HIS A 68 16.96 -10.21 -4.71
CA HIS A 68 16.33 -10.96 -3.62
C HIS A 68 16.26 -10.16 -2.31
N THR A 69 17.34 -9.47 -1.93
CA THR A 69 17.35 -8.59 -0.73
C THR A 69 16.37 -7.43 -0.86
N VAL A 70 16.33 -6.78 -2.03
CA VAL A 70 15.45 -5.63 -2.29
C VAL A 70 13.98 -6.03 -2.21
N THR A 71 13.61 -7.18 -2.80
CA THR A 71 12.24 -7.69 -2.71
C THR A 71 11.84 -7.93 -1.26
N ARG A 72 12.68 -8.61 -0.46
CA ARG A 72 12.38 -8.84 0.97
C ARG A 72 12.27 -7.54 1.77
N LEU A 73 13.15 -6.58 1.52
CA LEU A 73 13.08 -5.26 2.16
C LEU A 73 11.77 -4.55 1.80
N ALA A 74 11.37 -4.57 0.53
CA ALA A 74 10.10 -4.00 0.10
C ALA A 74 8.91 -4.68 0.79
N SER A 75 8.87 -6.01 0.85
CA SER A 75 7.81 -6.74 1.55
C SER A 75 7.71 -6.35 3.03
N VAL A 76 8.84 -6.17 3.72
CA VAL A 76 8.84 -5.71 5.12
C VAL A 76 8.35 -4.27 5.25
N GLN A 77 8.71 -3.39 4.32
CA GLN A 77 8.20 -2.02 4.31
C GLN A 77 6.69 -1.96 4.04
N GLN A 78 6.17 -2.83 3.17
CA GLN A 78 4.73 -2.99 2.97
C GLN A 78 4.02 -3.46 4.26
N LEU A 79 4.58 -4.47 4.96
CA LEU A 79 4.04 -4.93 6.24
C LEU A 79 4.07 -3.83 7.31
N THR A 80 5.14 -3.04 7.34
CA THR A 80 5.30 -1.89 8.23
C THR A 80 4.25 -0.83 7.94
N CYS A 81 4.08 -0.46 6.67
CA CYS A 81 3.03 0.46 6.20
C CYS A 81 1.64 0.00 6.68
N LYS A 82 1.31 -1.27 6.46
CA LYS A 82 0.02 -1.83 6.89
C LYS A 82 -0.16 -1.76 8.41
N ALA A 83 0.83 -2.19 9.19
CA ALA A 83 0.75 -2.20 10.65
C ALA A 83 0.61 -0.78 11.23
N LEU A 84 1.39 0.18 10.73
CA LEU A 84 1.31 1.59 11.13
C LEU A 84 -0.02 2.22 10.74
N ASN A 85 -0.52 1.93 9.54
CA ASN A 85 -1.83 2.39 9.10
C ASN A 85 -2.96 1.83 10.00
N ASP A 86 -2.87 0.56 10.40
CA ASP A 86 -3.85 -0.06 11.30
C ASP A 86 -3.73 0.47 12.75
N LEU A 87 -2.56 1.00 13.15
CA LEU A 87 -2.33 1.71 14.42
C LEU A 87 -2.79 3.18 14.41
N GLY A 88 -3.02 3.78 13.25
CA GLY A 88 -3.32 5.20 13.09
C GLY A 88 -2.08 6.11 12.96
N GLU A 89 -0.89 5.53 12.82
CA GLU A 89 0.38 6.24 12.62
C GLU A 89 0.58 6.55 11.13
N TYR A 90 -0.31 7.35 10.55
CA TYR A 90 -0.44 7.46 9.09
C TYR A 90 0.77 8.09 8.39
N ASP A 91 1.42 9.09 8.98
CA ASP A 91 2.61 9.70 8.36
C ASP A 91 3.76 8.69 8.22
N GLN A 92 4.01 7.93 9.29
CA GLN A 92 5.01 6.86 9.28
C GLN A 92 4.62 5.72 8.31
N ALA A 93 3.31 5.45 8.17
CA ALA A 93 2.80 4.48 7.19
C ALA A 93 3.06 4.94 5.76
N VAL A 94 2.87 6.24 5.46
CA VAL A 94 3.18 6.82 4.15
C VAL A 94 4.67 6.67 3.83
N ASP A 95 5.56 6.96 4.79
CA ASP A 95 7.01 6.81 4.61
C ASP A 95 7.40 5.36 4.29
N ALA A 96 6.90 4.40 5.06
CA ALA A 96 7.16 2.98 4.83
C ALA A 96 6.57 2.48 3.49
N GLY A 97 5.34 2.86 3.17
CA GLY A 97 4.68 2.49 1.92
C GLY A 97 5.41 3.06 0.70
N TRP A 98 5.87 4.32 0.79
CA TRP A 98 6.66 4.96 -0.25
C TRP A 98 8.02 4.28 -0.44
N GLU A 99 8.71 3.91 0.63
CA GLU A 99 9.96 3.15 0.54
C GLU A 99 9.73 1.79 -0.15
N SER A 100 8.67 1.06 0.19
CA SER A 100 8.31 -0.19 -0.49
C SER A 100 8.14 0.01 -2.00
N VAL A 101 7.34 1.00 -2.40
CA VAL A 101 7.11 1.32 -3.81
C VAL A 101 8.41 1.69 -4.51
N GLN A 102 9.27 2.52 -3.90
CA GLN A 102 10.56 2.90 -4.47
C GLN A 102 11.54 1.73 -4.63
N LEU A 103 11.52 0.77 -3.71
CA LEU A 103 12.35 -0.44 -3.81
C LEU A 103 11.87 -1.34 -4.95
N LEU A 104 10.55 -1.52 -5.08
CA LEU A 104 9.98 -2.32 -6.15
C LEU A 104 10.15 -1.64 -7.52
N ASP A 105 10.04 -0.31 -7.59
CA ASP A 105 10.25 0.46 -8.82
C ASP A 105 11.65 0.23 -9.41
N GLN A 106 12.68 0.05 -8.57
CA GLN A 106 14.05 -0.30 -9.00
C GLN A 106 14.14 -1.65 -9.71
N LEU A 107 13.18 -2.55 -9.48
CA LEU A 107 13.12 -3.89 -10.06
C LEU A 107 12.26 -3.95 -11.33
N LEU A 108 11.49 -2.88 -11.61
CA LEU A 108 10.60 -2.82 -12.76
C LEU A 108 11.32 -2.16 -13.94
N PRO A 109 11.53 -2.85 -15.08
CA PRO A 109 12.03 -2.20 -16.28
C PRO A 109 11.03 -1.15 -16.81
N ASP A 110 11.54 -0.08 -17.40
CA ASP A 110 10.78 1.11 -17.82
C ASP A 110 9.37 0.81 -18.39
N ASN A 111 8.34 1.35 -17.73
CA ASN A 111 7.01 1.69 -18.24
C ASN A 111 6.21 0.61 -19.02
N GLN A 112 6.28 -0.67 -18.65
CA GLN A 112 5.38 -1.70 -19.22
C GLN A 112 4.67 -2.59 -18.18
N PRO A 113 3.72 -2.04 -17.40
CA PRO A 113 2.95 -2.77 -16.38
C PRO A 113 2.36 -4.10 -16.88
N ALA A 114 1.79 -4.11 -18.09
CA ALA A 114 1.16 -5.30 -18.67
C ALA A 114 2.17 -6.36 -19.13
N GLU A 115 3.36 -5.94 -19.58
CA GLU A 115 4.42 -6.90 -19.93
C GLU A 115 4.99 -7.55 -18.67
N ILE A 116 5.22 -6.77 -17.61
CA ILE A 116 5.70 -7.26 -16.32
C ILE A 116 4.65 -8.15 -15.66
N ALA A 117 3.37 -7.81 -15.72
CA ALA A 117 2.30 -8.68 -15.24
C ALA A 117 2.33 -10.08 -15.88
N ARG A 118 2.83 -10.19 -17.12
CA ARG A 118 2.96 -11.47 -17.83
C ARG A 118 4.28 -12.19 -17.53
N THR A 119 5.37 -11.47 -17.33
CA THR A 119 6.72 -12.05 -17.17
C THR A 119 7.15 -12.22 -15.72
N ALA A 120 6.60 -11.43 -14.81
CA ALA A 120 6.83 -11.42 -13.37
C ALA A 120 5.53 -11.05 -12.60
N PRO A 121 4.48 -11.88 -12.68
CA PRO A 121 3.17 -11.60 -12.06
C PRO A 121 3.24 -11.36 -10.56
N ASP A 122 4.10 -12.09 -9.85
CA ASP A 122 4.24 -11.97 -8.39
C ASP A 122 4.81 -10.59 -7.98
N LEU A 123 5.86 -10.14 -8.67
CA LEU A 123 6.44 -8.79 -8.47
C LEU A 123 5.40 -7.71 -8.74
N MET A 124 4.58 -7.90 -9.77
CA MET A 124 3.53 -6.95 -10.12
C MET A 124 2.39 -6.92 -9.10
N ALA A 125 2.03 -8.08 -8.53
CA ALA A 125 1.06 -8.18 -7.46
C ALA A 125 1.56 -7.49 -6.17
N GLU A 126 2.83 -7.67 -5.83
CA GLU A 126 3.50 -6.97 -4.72
C GLU A 126 3.52 -5.46 -4.92
N TYR A 127 3.91 -4.99 -6.12
CA TYR A 127 3.90 -3.57 -6.46
C TYR A 127 2.50 -2.96 -6.35
N ALA A 128 1.50 -3.65 -6.90
CA ALA A 128 0.12 -3.18 -6.83
C ALA A 128 -0.42 -3.14 -5.40
N THR A 129 -0.05 -4.11 -4.56
CA THR A 129 -0.47 -4.13 -3.15
C THR A 129 0.23 -3.03 -2.35
N SER A 130 1.54 -2.83 -2.55
CA SER A 130 2.29 -1.73 -1.94
C SER A 130 1.72 -0.35 -2.31
N LEU A 131 1.32 -0.16 -3.57
CA LEU A 131 0.74 1.08 -4.03
C LEU A 131 -0.66 1.33 -3.46
N ASP A 132 -1.48 0.29 -3.32
CA ASP A 132 -2.79 0.37 -2.64
C ASP A 132 -2.63 0.71 -1.15
N ASP A 133 -1.69 0.08 -0.46
CA ASP A 133 -1.42 0.34 0.96
C ASP A 133 -0.91 1.77 1.19
N LEU A 134 -0.02 2.26 0.32
CA LEU A 134 0.46 3.64 0.32
C LEU A 134 -0.68 4.64 0.03
N ALA A 135 -1.51 4.39 -0.98
CA ALA A 135 -2.64 5.24 -1.32
C ALA A 135 -3.63 5.34 -0.16
N ARG A 136 -3.90 4.22 0.52
CA ARG A 136 -4.71 4.18 1.74
C ARG A 136 -4.09 4.98 2.88
N ALA A 137 -2.80 4.80 3.15
CA ALA A 137 -2.09 5.52 4.21
C ALA A 137 -2.14 7.04 3.97
N ALA A 138 -1.87 7.48 2.74
CA ALA A 138 -1.92 8.90 2.38
C ALA A 138 -3.34 9.48 2.46
N GLY A 139 -4.36 8.72 2.07
CA GLY A 139 -5.75 9.12 2.27
C GLY A 139 -6.12 9.29 3.74
N ASN A 140 -5.68 8.38 4.61
CA ASN A 140 -5.92 8.46 6.05
C ASN A 140 -5.15 9.62 6.72
N ALA A 141 -3.91 9.87 6.29
CA ALA A 141 -3.14 11.03 6.72
C ALA A 141 -3.86 12.33 6.34
N MET A 142 -4.39 12.42 5.12
CA MET A 142 -5.18 13.56 4.66
C MET A 142 -6.44 13.78 5.51
N VAL A 143 -7.19 12.72 5.81
CA VAL A 143 -8.38 12.79 6.68
C VAL A 143 -8.00 13.30 8.06
N THR A 144 -6.93 12.76 8.65
CA THR A 144 -6.47 13.14 9.98
C THR A 144 -6.00 14.60 10.03
N ALA A 145 -5.24 15.02 9.01
CA ALA A 145 -4.81 16.41 8.88
C ALA A 145 -6.00 17.37 8.71
N ALA A 146 -7.02 16.99 7.94
CA ALA A 146 -8.24 17.78 7.79
C ALA A 146 -9.01 17.92 9.11
N GLN A 147 -9.16 16.82 9.87
CA GLN A 147 -9.81 16.83 11.18
C GLN A 147 -9.05 17.66 12.23
N ALA A 148 -7.73 17.70 12.13
CA ALA A 148 -6.86 18.50 12.98
C ALA A 148 -6.71 19.97 12.52
N GLU A 149 -7.45 20.40 11.48
CA GLU A 149 -7.31 21.73 10.85
C GLU A 149 -5.87 22.04 10.40
N ALA A 150 -5.10 21.00 10.08
CA ALA A 150 -3.68 21.04 9.71
C ALA A 150 -3.42 20.57 8.26
N LEU A 151 -4.46 20.56 7.42
CA LEU A 151 -4.37 20.09 6.05
C LEU A 151 -3.46 21.00 5.21
N THR A 152 -2.43 20.41 4.59
CA THR A 152 -1.52 21.11 3.69
C THR A 152 -1.74 20.69 2.24
N GLU A 153 -1.33 21.54 1.30
CA GLU A 153 -1.36 21.23 -0.14
C GLU A 153 -0.51 19.99 -0.48
N GLU A 154 0.58 19.78 0.23
CA GLU A 154 1.46 18.63 0.05
C GLU A 154 0.74 17.31 0.37
N VAL A 155 0.06 17.24 1.51
CA VAL A 155 -0.70 16.05 1.92
C VAL A 155 -1.82 15.73 0.93
N VAL A 156 -2.55 16.76 0.48
CA VAL A 156 -3.58 16.61 -0.55
C VAL A 156 -2.98 16.10 -1.87
N THR A 157 -1.86 16.70 -2.29
CA THR A 157 -1.18 16.33 -3.53
C THR A 157 -0.68 14.88 -3.48
N GLN A 158 -0.11 14.46 -2.35
CA GLN A 158 0.35 13.08 -2.15
C GLN A 158 -0.81 12.09 -2.19
N ALA A 159 -1.89 12.33 -1.45
CA ALA A 159 -3.07 11.45 -1.44
C ALA A 159 -3.68 11.28 -2.84
N LEU A 160 -3.84 12.38 -3.59
CA LEU A 160 -4.31 12.32 -4.98
C LEU A 160 -3.33 11.61 -5.90
N ARG A 161 -2.02 11.86 -5.77
CA ARG A 161 -0.99 11.24 -6.62
C ARG A 161 -0.99 9.72 -6.43
N PHE A 162 -0.92 9.25 -5.19
CA PHE A 162 -0.87 7.82 -4.89
C PHE A 162 -2.19 7.13 -5.22
N GLY A 163 -3.34 7.75 -4.91
CA GLY A 163 -4.65 7.21 -5.28
C GLY A 163 -4.84 7.07 -6.80
N LYS A 164 -4.38 8.05 -7.58
CA LYS A 164 -4.40 7.97 -9.06
C LYS A 164 -3.46 6.90 -9.60
N ALA A 165 -2.27 6.77 -9.02
CA ALA A 165 -1.31 5.75 -9.42
C ALA A 165 -1.85 4.33 -9.13
N ALA A 166 -2.41 4.10 -7.94
CA ALA A 166 -3.04 2.84 -7.56
C ALA A 166 -4.19 2.48 -8.52
N LEU A 167 -5.10 3.43 -8.78
CA LEU A 167 -6.20 3.21 -9.71
C LEU A 167 -5.70 2.88 -11.13
N GLY A 168 -4.78 3.68 -11.68
CA GLY A 168 -4.25 3.44 -13.03
C GLY A 168 -3.57 2.08 -13.17
N LEU A 169 -2.89 1.63 -12.11
CA LEU A 169 -2.28 0.31 -12.08
C LEU A 169 -3.33 -0.81 -12.04
N ARG A 170 -4.37 -0.68 -11.21
CA ARG A 170 -5.47 -1.66 -11.14
C ARG A 170 -6.26 -1.73 -12.45
N GLU A 171 -6.40 -0.61 -13.16
CA GLU A 171 -6.97 -0.59 -14.51
C GLU A 171 -6.07 -1.32 -15.53
N ALA A 172 -4.75 -1.13 -15.47
CA ALA A 172 -3.81 -1.81 -16.36
C ALA A 172 -3.73 -3.33 -16.11
N LEU A 173 -3.99 -3.76 -14.87
CA LEU A 173 -3.98 -5.16 -14.44
C LEU A 173 -5.36 -5.84 -14.49
N LEU A 174 -6.41 -5.13 -14.94
CA LEU A 174 -7.76 -5.64 -14.93
C LEU A 174 -7.89 -6.83 -15.89
N ASP A 175 -8.26 -7.99 -15.33
CA ASP A 175 -8.69 -9.15 -16.09
C ASP A 175 -10.23 -9.26 -16.00
N ARG A 176 -10.89 -9.00 -17.12
CA ARG A 176 -12.36 -9.03 -17.22
C ARG A 176 -12.96 -10.42 -17.04
N GLU A 177 -12.15 -11.48 -17.02
CA GLU A 177 -12.60 -12.84 -16.76
C GLU A 177 -12.28 -13.29 -15.31
N ALA A 178 -11.42 -12.56 -14.59
CA ALA A 178 -11.01 -12.88 -13.22
C ALA A 178 -11.59 -11.89 -12.20
N SER A 179 -12.65 -12.33 -11.50
CA SER A 179 -13.37 -11.54 -10.49
C SER A 179 -12.50 -10.97 -9.37
N ALA A 180 -11.37 -11.63 -9.05
CA ALA A 180 -10.42 -11.15 -8.05
C ALA A 180 -9.84 -9.77 -8.40
N THR A 181 -9.62 -9.48 -9.69
CA THR A 181 -9.10 -8.18 -10.14
C THR A 181 -10.14 -7.06 -10.02
N TRP A 182 -11.43 -7.41 -10.05
CA TRP A 182 -12.52 -6.44 -9.95
C TRP A 182 -12.62 -5.89 -8.53
N HIS A 183 -12.47 -6.73 -7.51
CA HIS A 183 -12.51 -6.29 -6.12
C HIS A 183 -11.36 -5.31 -5.81
N ALA A 184 -10.16 -5.58 -6.31
CA ALA A 184 -9.02 -4.67 -6.18
C ALA A 184 -9.25 -3.33 -6.90
N LEU A 185 -9.81 -3.35 -8.12
CA LEU A 185 -10.21 -2.15 -8.85
C LEU A 185 -11.27 -1.34 -8.08
N ALA A 186 -12.30 -1.99 -7.56
CA ALA A 186 -13.34 -1.34 -6.77
C ALA A 186 -12.77 -0.66 -5.51
N ASN A 187 -11.81 -1.30 -4.83
CA ASN A 187 -11.12 -0.70 -3.69
C ASN A 187 -10.35 0.56 -4.09
N ALA A 188 -9.55 0.52 -5.15
CA ALA A 188 -8.81 1.68 -5.63
C ALA A 188 -9.73 2.84 -6.06
N LEU A 189 -10.85 2.53 -6.74
CA LEU A 189 -11.89 3.50 -7.10
C LEU A 189 -12.49 4.16 -5.86
N LEU A 190 -12.84 3.39 -4.82
CA LEU A 190 -13.39 3.93 -3.58
C LEU A 190 -12.38 4.75 -2.79
N GLN A 191 -11.11 4.33 -2.73
CA GLN A 191 -10.06 5.08 -2.05
C GLN A 191 -9.86 6.46 -2.68
N LEU A 192 -9.62 6.52 -3.99
CA LEU A 192 -9.46 7.78 -4.69
C LEU A 192 -10.75 8.61 -4.68
N GLY A 193 -11.90 7.98 -4.91
CA GLY A 193 -13.20 8.64 -4.87
C GLY A 193 -13.49 9.26 -3.50
N HIS A 194 -13.10 8.61 -2.40
CA HIS A 194 -13.24 9.18 -1.06
C HIS A 194 -12.36 10.41 -0.85
N VAL A 195 -11.09 10.36 -1.29
CA VAL A 195 -10.17 11.51 -1.26
C VAL A 195 -10.73 12.69 -2.05
N GLU A 196 -11.19 12.45 -3.28
CA GLU A 196 -11.79 13.48 -4.13
C GLU A 196 -13.10 14.04 -3.53
N LEU A 197 -13.90 13.21 -2.87
CA LEU A 197 -15.14 13.63 -2.22
C LEU A 197 -14.87 14.57 -1.04
N LEU A 198 -13.83 14.30 -0.24
CA LEU A 198 -13.39 15.19 0.85
C LEU A 198 -12.90 16.55 0.35
N LEU A 199 -12.43 16.60 -0.90
CA LEU A 199 -12.04 17.84 -1.59
C LEU A 199 -13.21 18.47 -2.35
N GLU A 200 -14.43 17.97 -2.16
CA GLU A 200 -15.64 18.40 -2.87
C GLU A 200 -15.47 18.41 -4.40
N GLN A 201 -14.81 17.39 -4.94
CA GLN A 201 -14.65 17.23 -6.39
C GLN A 201 -15.72 16.31 -6.97
N GLU A 202 -16.49 16.83 -7.94
CA GLU A 202 -17.53 16.04 -8.64
C GLU A 202 -16.96 14.81 -9.36
N SER A 203 -15.65 14.80 -9.70
CA SER A 203 -14.96 13.65 -10.28
C SER A 203 -14.96 12.40 -9.39
N ALA A 204 -15.22 12.55 -8.09
CA ALA A 204 -15.42 11.44 -7.17
C ALA A 204 -16.61 10.56 -7.58
N VAL A 205 -17.69 11.17 -8.07
CA VAL A 205 -18.99 10.53 -8.30
C VAL A 205 -18.89 9.35 -9.28
N PRO A 206 -18.38 9.49 -10.52
CA PRO A 206 -18.27 8.37 -11.44
C PRO A 206 -17.41 7.23 -10.90
N ARG A 207 -16.40 7.50 -10.05
CA ARG A 207 -15.58 6.46 -9.42
C ARG A 207 -16.37 5.68 -8.38
N ILE A 208 -17.09 6.39 -7.52
CA ILE A 208 -17.88 5.80 -6.44
C ILE A 208 -19.03 4.97 -7.02
N THR A 209 -19.72 5.45 -8.05
CA THR A 209 -20.84 4.71 -8.66
C THR A 209 -20.34 3.51 -9.45
N ARG A 210 -19.22 3.61 -10.17
CA ARG A 210 -18.54 2.48 -10.81
C ARG A 210 -18.13 1.42 -9.79
N ALA A 211 -17.49 1.81 -8.69
CA ALA A 211 -17.09 0.86 -7.65
C ALA A 211 -18.29 0.14 -7.03
N ASN A 212 -19.38 0.86 -6.75
CA ASN A 212 -20.60 0.25 -6.22
C ASN A 212 -21.24 -0.71 -7.23
N GLY A 213 -21.16 -0.43 -8.54
CA GLY A 213 -21.61 -1.35 -9.59
C GLY A 213 -20.81 -2.66 -9.59
N ILE A 214 -19.48 -2.56 -9.51
CA ILE A 214 -18.60 -3.73 -9.37
C ILE A 214 -18.96 -4.56 -8.11
N LEU A 215 -19.18 -3.87 -6.99
CA LEU A 215 -19.45 -4.49 -5.69
C LEU A 215 -20.87 -5.05 -5.53
N LEU A 216 -21.76 -4.89 -6.53
CA LEU A 216 -23.05 -5.59 -6.52
C LEU A 216 -22.87 -7.12 -6.57
N GLY A 217 -21.79 -7.59 -7.20
CA GLY A 217 -21.42 -9.02 -7.24
C GLY A 217 -20.73 -9.54 -5.98
N ALA A 218 -20.39 -8.68 -5.02
CA ALA A 218 -19.75 -9.07 -3.77
C ALA A 218 -20.77 -9.58 -2.74
N GLU A 219 -20.29 -10.36 -1.77
CA GLU A 219 -21.13 -10.88 -0.68
C GLU A 219 -21.78 -9.73 0.12
N PRO A 220 -22.98 -9.92 0.67
CA PRO A 220 -23.68 -8.85 1.40
C PRO A 220 -22.95 -8.31 2.63
N ASP A 221 -22.13 -9.15 3.28
CA ASP A 221 -21.32 -8.82 4.46
C ASP A 221 -19.91 -8.33 4.11
N ASP A 222 -19.59 -8.18 2.82
CA ASP A 222 -18.31 -7.67 2.37
C ASP A 222 -18.10 -6.23 2.90
N PRO A 223 -17.03 -5.98 3.68
CA PRO A 223 -16.77 -4.66 4.26
C PRO A 223 -16.54 -3.58 3.21
N LEU A 224 -16.01 -3.94 2.03
CA LEU A 224 -15.80 -3.01 0.93
C LEU A 224 -17.13 -2.57 0.32
N ARG A 225 -18.10 -3.49 0.21
CA ARG A 225 -19.47 -3.17 -0.22
C ARG A 225 -20.14 -2.21 0.75
N ALA A 226 -20.01 -2.45 2.06
CA ALA A 226 -20.54 -1.55 3.08
C ALA A 226 -19.92 -0.13 2.97
N ARG A 227 -18.59 -0.05 2.80
CA ARG A 227 -17.88 1.22 2.57
C ARG A 227 -18.35 1.91 1.28
N GLY A 228 -18.56 1.15 0.21
CA GLY A 228 -19.06 1.66 -1.07
C GLY A 228 -20.41 2.36 -0.93
N LEU A 229 -21.35 1.73 -0.23
CA LEU A 229 -22.69 2.29 0.02
C LEU A 229 -22.64 3.55 0.89
N GLN A 230 -21.80 3.57 1.91
CA GLN A 230 -21.61 4.75 2.76
C GLN A 230 -21.05 5.92 1.94
N THR A 231 -20.04 5.67 1.12
CA THR A 231 -19.41 6.69 0.28
C THR A 231 -20.38 7.20 -0.78
N LEU A 232 -21.19 6.32 -1.36
CA LEU A 232 -22.25 6.71 -2.31
C LEU A 232 -23.29 7.61 -1.66
N LYS A 233 -23.72 7.29 -0.43
CA LYS A 233 -24.67 8.13 0.30
C LYS A 233 -24.12 9.55 0.53
N LEU A 234 -22.83 9.66 0.85
CA LEU A 234 -22.17 10.97 0.98
C LEU A 234 -22.09 11.69 -0.37
N ALA A 235 -21.78 10.98 -1.45
CA ALA A 235 -21.76 11.54 -2.78
C ALA A 235 -23.14 12.06 -3.23
N ASP A 236 -24.22 11.36 -2.90
CA ASP A 236 -25.60 11.79 -3.19
C ASP A 236 -25.99 13.04 -2.40
N GLN A 237 -25.48 13.20 -1.18
CA GLN A 237 -25.70 14.39 -0.37
C GLN A 237 -24.96 15.62 -0.93
N LEU A 238 -23.73 15.44 -1.41
CA LEU A 238 -22.90 16.53 -1.92
C LEU A 238 -23.17 16.86 -3.39
N PHE A 239 -23.43 15.84 -4.22
CA PHE A 239 -23.57 15.94 -5.67
C PHE A 239 -24.77 15.15 -6.22
N PRO A 240 -26.01 15.43 -5.78
CA PRO A 240 -27.19 14.65 -6.16
C PRO A 240 -27.42 14.60 -7.68
N GLU A 241 -27.19 15.72 -8.38
CA GLU A 241 -27.34 15.76 -9.83
C GLU A 241 -26.29 14.92 -10.57
N ALA A 242 -25.06 14.90 -10.05
CA ALA A 242 -23.98 14.10 -10.64
C ALA A 242 -24.24 12.61 -10.43
N VAL A 243 -24.76 12.21 -9.25
CA VAL A 243 -25.19 10.83 -8.99
C VAL A 243 -26.31 10.43 -9.94
N ALA A 244 -27.29 11.31 -10.17
CA ALA A 244 -28.36 11.06 -11.13
C ALA A 244 -27.85 10.88 -12.58
N ARG A 245 -26.77 11.58 -12.97
CA ARG A 245 -26.11 11.43 -14.28
C ARG A 245 -25.23 10.18 -14.40
N ASN A 246 -24.78 9.60 -13.28
CA ASN A 246 -23.86 8.46 -13.24
C ASN A 246 -24.49 7.29 -12.46
N PRO A 247 -25.59 6.68 -12.95
CA PRO A 247 -26.28 5.63 -12.22
C PRO A 247 -25.37 4.40 -11.99
N ILE A 248 -25.61 3.69 -10.88
CA ILE A 248 -24.93 2.43 -10.61
C ILE A 248 -25.34 1.41 -11.67
N ALA A 249 -24.35 0.78 -12.31
CA ALA A 249 -24.58 -0.31 -13.24
C ALA A 249 -25.25 -1.49 -12.53
N ILE A 250 -26.24 -2.13 -13.17
CA ILE A 250 -26.96 -3.28 -12.59
C ILE A 250 -26.14 -4.57 -12.76
N ASP A 251 -25.44 -4.70 -13.90
CA ASP A 251 -24.48 -5.78 -14.14
C ASP A 251 -23.06 -5.29 -13.76
N PRO A 252 -22.33 -5.97 -12.85
CA PRO A 252 -20.95 -5.63 -12.52
C PRO A 252 -20.03 -5.50 -13.74
N ARG A 253 -20.31 -6.24 -14.83
CA ARG A 253 -19.50 -6.20 -16.07
C ARG A 253 -19.63 -4.89 -16.82
N ASP A 254 -20.77 -4.22 -16.72
CA ASP A 254 -20.98 -2.90 -17.32
C ASP A 254 -20.19 -1.81 -16.58
N ALA A 255 -19.71 -2.10 -15.36
CA ALA A 255 -18.88 -1.22 -14.56
C ALA A 255 -17.36 -1.44 -14.77
N LEU A 256 -16.95 -2.43 -15.58
CA LEU A 256 -15.54 -2.75 -15.87
C LEU A 256 -15.01 -1.96 -17.08
#